data_AF-A0A3D3CVD5-F1
#
_entry.id   AF-A0A3D3CVD5-F1
#
_cell.length_a   1.000
_cell.length_b   1.000
_cell.length_c   1.000
_cell.angle_alpha   90.00
_cell.angle_beta   90.00
_cell.angle_gamma   90.00
#
_symmetry.space_group_name_H-M   'P 1'
#
loop_
_entity.id
_entity.type
_entity.pdbx_description
1 polymer ?
#
loop_
_entity_poly.entity_id
_entity_poly.type
_entity_poly.pdbx_seq_one_letter_code
_entity_poly.pdbx_strand_id
1 'polypeptide(L)'
;KIELVIPNGALPSGDTITIMNITNFAPGGVADSYEFLPDGLKFSTPVTIKYHYDSSDMRGTSPLVSCIAYQDTAAVWRGLRNSTIDTSNHIVSVTTTHFTSYSLVTSIFLAPVPGGDLKNHQLMVNKTNNWDIMYIQASDPHASSSPASGDEELLTAPAPLLPTADNIDGWSVDGVTNGNSVYGTVIPNGTSCNYTAPAQVPSTGNPVDLSVKIKNFPFTAHVNTNGVTSTVTFHDLRLDDAFTIISNDLTYDVSINYNNTLVDGGAGFVFGATDNADLTVEVKDGTNVTVTVNSNGTTSVVPAFQGDNNCKSTWTGIGEVMNI
;
A
#
# COMPACT_ATOMS: atom_id res chain seq x y z
N LYS A 1 -1.00 -7.94 13.94
CA LYS A 1 -2.05 -8.07 12.91
C LYS A 1 -2.31 -9.53 12.49
N ILE A 2 -1.39 -10.47 12.72
CA ILE A 2 -1.59 -11.90 12.45
C ILE A 2 -1.85 -12.70 13.72
N GLU A 3 -2.74 -13.68 13.68
CA GLU A 3 -3.03 -14.63 14.76
C GLU A 3 -3.06 -16.05 14.20
N LEU A 4 -2.48 -16.99 14.93
CA LEU A 4 -2.48 -18.42 14.62
C LEU A 4 -3.19 -19.18 15.73
N VAL A 5 -4.21 -19.96 15.36
CA VAL A 5 -4.94 -20.84 16.28
C VAL A 5 -4.57 -22.29 15.95
N ILE A 6 -3.90 -22.95 16.89
CA ILE A 6 -3.50 -24.35 16.80
C ILE A 6 -4.43 -25.19 17.68
N PRO A 7 -5.29 -26.05 17.11
CA PRO A 7 -6.12 -26.97 17.89
C PRO A 7 -5.29 -27.97 18.70
N ASN A 8 -5.88 -28.49 19.77
CA ASN A 8 -5.24 -29.56 20.54
C ASN A 8 -4.93 -30.77 19.65
N GLY A 9 -3.72 -31.30 19.72
CA GLY A 9 -3.27 -32.44 18.93
C GLY A 9 -2.92 -32.15 17.46
N ALA A 10 -2.98 -30.90 17.00
CA ALA A 10 -2.64 -30.53 15.62
C ALA A 10 -1.13 -30.59 15.34
N LEU A 11 -0.30 -30.26 16.34
CA LEU A 11 1.16 -30.26 16.23
C LEU A 11 1.70 -31.69 16.28
N PRO A 12 2.53 -32.10 15.29
CA PRO A 12 3.09 -33.45 15.25
C PRO A 12 4.16 -33.69 16.34
N SER A 13 4.86 -32.64 16.74
CA SER A 13 5.92 -32.64 17.76
C SER A 13 5.96 -31.29 18.50
N GLY A 14 6.72 -31.21 19.60
CA GLY A 14 6.91 -29.98 20.39
C GLY A 14 7.84 -28.95 19.73
N ASP A 15 7.71 -28.76 18.42
CA ASP A 15 8.56 -27.86 17.64
C ASP A 15 8.31 -26.40 18.02
N THR A 16 9.35 -25.57 17.91
CA THR A 16 9.21 -24.13 18.07
C THR A 16 8.58 -23.53 16.82
N ILE A 17 7.51 -22.75 17.01
CA ILE A 17 6.79 -22.06 15.95
C ILE A 17 7.23 -20.59 15.92
N THR A 18 7.60 -20.10 14.74
CA THR A 18 8.00 -18.70 14.53
C THR A 18 7.14 -18.09 13.44
N ILE A 19 6.71 -16.84 13.63
CA ILE A 19 6.01 -16.03 12.63
C ILE A 19 6.81 -14.75 12.41
N MET A 20 7.26 -14.51 11.19
CA MET A 20 8.08 -13.35 10.84
C MET A 20 7.33 -12.47 9.85
N ASN A 21 7.38 -11.16 10.06
CA ASN A 21 6.88 -10.20 9.07
C ASN A 21 7.83 -10.15 7.86
N ILE A 22 7.27 -10.13 6.65
CA ILE A 22 8.03 -10.05 5.40
C ILE A 22 7.38 -9.03 4.45
N THR A 23 8.14 -8.53 3.48
CA THR A 23 7.61 -7.70 2.41
C THR A 23 6.56 -8.47 1.61
N ASN A 24 5.42 -7.82 1.35
CA ASN A 24 4.35 -8.43 0.57
C ASN A 24 4.64 -8.32 -0.93
N PHE A 25 4.89 -9.46 -1.57
CA PHE A 25 5.02 -9.58 -3.02
C PHE A 25 3.84 -10.30 -3.67
N ALA A 26 2.76 -10.54 -2.92
CA ALA A 26 1.57 -11.17 -3.46
C ALA A 26 0.85 -10.20 -4.41
N PRO A 27 0.41 -10.66 -5.59
CA PRO A 27 -0.45 -9.85 -6.44
C PRO A 27 -1.73 -9.45 -5.69
N GLY A 28 -2.03 -8.16 -5.69
CA GLY A 28 -3.17 -7.60 -4.95
C GLY A 28 -2.99 -7.61 -3.43
N GLY A 29 -1.75 -7.70 -2.94
CA GLY A 29 -1.45 -7.64 -1.51
C GLY A 29 -1.86 -6.30 -0.89
N VAL A 30 -2.69 -6.35 0.17
CA VAL A 30 -3.26 -5.15 0.80
C VAL A 30 -2.76 -4.89 2.22
N ALA A 31 -2.21 -5.91 2.88
CA ALA A 31 -1.58 -5.81 4.19
C ALA A 31 -0.15 -6.37 4.17
N ASP A 32 0.50 -6.48 5.33
CA ASP A 32 1.80 -7.14 5.42
C ASP A 32 1.69 -8.66 5.18
N SER A 33 2.77 -9.26 4.70
CA SER A 33 2.91 -10.71 4.59
C SER A 33 3.65 -11.28 5.80
N TYR A 34 3.42 -12.55 6.10
CA TYR A 34 4.11 -13.25 7.18
C TYR A 34 4.62 -14.62 6.75
N GLU A 35 5.86 -14.94 7.10
CA GLU A 35 6.46 -16.25 6.95
C GLU A 35 6.26 -17.07 8.23
N PHE A 36 5.67 -18.26 8.09
CA PHE A 36 5.45 -19.20 9.18
C PHE A 36 6.49 -20.30 9.13
N LEU A 37 7.20 -20.51 10.23
CA LEU A 37 8.30 -21.47 10.33
C LEU A 37 8.02 -22.53 11.41
N PRO A 38 8.51 -23.78 11.21
CA PRO A 38 9.30 -24.25 10.06
C PRO A 38 8.50 -24.34 8.76
N ASP A 39 9.10 -23.90 7.64
CA ASP A 39 8.46 -23.98 6.33
C ASP A 39 8.10 -25.43 5.99
N GLY A 40 6.91 -25.63 5.43
CA GLY A 40 6.38 -26.94 5.07
C GLY A 40 5.93 -27.82 6.24
N LEU A 41 6.01 -27.36 7.51
CA LEU A 41 5.46 -28.09 8.67
C LEU A 41 4.02 -28.50 8.37
N LYS A 42 3.69 -29.78 8.59
CA LYS A 42 2.36 -30.35 8.32
C LYS A 42 1.59 -30.62 9.61
N PHE A 43 0.31 -30.25 9.64
CA PHE A 43 -0.57 -30.47 10.79
C PHE A 43 -1.50 -31.67 10.57
N SER A 44 -1.73 -32.45 11.63
CA SER A 44 -2.67 -33.57 11.63
C SER A 44 -4.14 -33.11 11.63
N THR A 45 -4.38 -31.91 12.17
CA THR A 45 -5.66 -31.21 12.22
C THR A 45 -5.42 -29.80 11.67
N PRO A 46 -6.25 -29.27 10.76
CA PRO A 46 -6.06 -27.94 10.21
C PRO A 46 -5.94 -26.87 11.31
N VAL A 47 -4.99 -25.96 11.14
CA VAL A 47 -4.83 -24.76 11.97
C VAL A 47 -5.55 -23.58 11.34
N THR A 48 -5.91 -22.57 12.11
CA THR A 48 -6.56 -21.35 11.60
C THR A 48 -5.59 -20.19 11.63
N ILE A 49 -5.41 -19.53 10.49
CA ILE A 49 -4.72 -18.24 10.38
C ILE A 49 -5.79 -17.15 10.34
N LYS A 50 -5.59 -16.08 11.11
CA LYS A 50 -6.46 -14.88 11.10
C LYS A 50 -5.63 -13.64 10.84
N TYR A 51 -6.01 -12.92 9.80
CA TYR A 51 -5.55 -11.58 9.50
C TYR A 51 -6.53 -10.56 10.08
N HIS A 52 -6.05 -9.75 11.01
CA HIS A 52 -6.74 -8.57 11.49
C HIS A 52 -6.40 -7.39 10.56
N TYR A 53 -7.41 -6.69 10.08
CA TYR A 53 -7.23 -5.55 9.17
C TYR A 53 -7.82 -4.26 9.77
N ASP A 54 -7.35 -3.12 9.27
CA ASP A 54 -7.96 -1.82 9.54
C ASP A 54 -8.34 -1.11 8.23
N SER A 55 -8.87 0.11 8.33
CA SER A 55 -9.27 0.88 7.14
C SER A 55 -8.08 1.25 6.24
N SER A 56 -6.86 1.32 6.76
CA SER A 56 -5.67 1.61 5.96
C SER A 56 -5.23 0.43 5.13
N ASP A 57 -5.47 -0.81 5.59
CA ASP A 57 -5.25 -2.03 4.82
C ASP A 57 -6.31 -2.22 3.72
N MET A 58 -7.48 -1.59 3.83
CA MET A 58 -8.58 -1.74 2.87
C MET A 58 -8.66 -0.60 1.84
N ARG A 59 -7.62 0.24 1.78
CA ARG A 59 -7.58 1.37 0.85
C ARG A 59 -7.65 0.87 -0.59
N GLY A 60 -8.50 1.51 -1.38
CA GLY A 60 -8.79 1.17 -2.76
C GLY A 60 -9.59 -0.12 -2.92
N THR A 61 -9.96 -0.82 -1.85
CA THR A 61 -10.60 -2.13 -1.95
C THR A 61 -11.72 -2.34 -0.91
N SER A 62 -12.19 -3.58 -0.77
CA SER A 62 -13.16 -3.98 0.23
C SER A 62 -12.78 -5.33 0.83
N PRO A 63 -13.04 -5.55 2.14
CA PRO A 63 -12.81 -6.86 2.75
C PRO A 63 -13.67 -7.95 2.12
N LEU A 64 -14.83 -7.61 1.51
CA LEU A 64 -15.72 -8.56 0.85
C LEU A 64 -15.14 -9.17 -0.44
N VAL A 65 -14.06 -8.62 -0.97
CA VAL A 65 -13.34 -9.13 -2.14
C VAL A 65 -11.91 -9.56 -1.79
N SER A 66 -11.63 -9.72 -0.49
CA SER A 66 -10.33 -10.12 0.03
C SER A 66 -10.28 -11.60 0.44
N CYS A 67 -9.12 -12.22 0.29
CA CYS A 67 -8.84 -13.56 0.78
C CYS A 67 -7.41 -13.66 1.31
N ILE A 68 -7.10 -14.74 2.03
CA ILE A 68 -5.72 -15.06 2.39
C ILE A 68 -5.11 -15.87 1.25
N ALA A 69 -3.91 -15.48 0.82
CA ALA A 69 -3.10 -16.22 -0.13
C ALA A 69 -1.88 -16.82 0.56
N TYR A 70 -1.33 -17.88 -0.03
CA TYR A 70 -0.06 -18.45 0.38
C TYR A 70 0.90 -18.53 -0.81
N GLN A 71 2.21 -18.59 -0.54
CA GLN A 71 3.22 -18.77 -1.57
C GLN A 71 3.62 -20.25 -1.65
N ASP A 72 3.53 -20.85 -2.84
CA ASP A 72 3.96 -22.23 -3.03
C ASP A 72 5.49 -22.35 -3.21
N THR A 73 5.99 -23.59 -3.29
CA THR A 73 7.42 -23.88 -3.45
C THR A 73 8.02 -23.38 -4.77
N ALA A 74 7.20 -22.98 -5.74
CA ALA A 74 7.63 -22.35 -6.99
C ALA A 74 7.63 -20.81 -6.87
N ALA A 75 7.48 -20.27 -5.66
CA ALA A 75 7.34 -18.85 -5.35
C ALA A 75 6.08 -18.20 -5.95
N VAL A 76 5.06 -19.01 -6.28
CA VAL A 76 3.81 -18.55 -6.88
C VAL A 76 2.75 -18.36 -5.81
N TRP A 77 2.03 -17.25 -5.87
CA TRP A 77 0.97 -16.94 -4.91
C TRP A 77 -0.36 -17.58 -5.31
N ARG A 78 -1.03 -18.19 -4.32
CA ARG A 78 -2.31 -18.87 -4.47
C ARG A 78 -3.30 -18.36 -3.43
N GLY A 79 -4.40 -17.75 -3.88
CA GLY A 79 -5.51 -17.33 -3.03
C GLY A 79 -6.29 -18.55 -2.51
N LEU A 80 -6.64 -18.55 -1.23
CA LEU A 80 -7.36 -19.64 -0.58
C LEU A 80 -8.86 -19.33 -0.57
N ARG A 81 -9.63 -20.14 -1.30
CA ARG A 81 -11.09 -19.99 -1.47
C ARG A 81 -11.87 -20.24 -0.19
N ASN A 82 -11.33 -21.01 0.74
CA ASN A 82 -11.93 -21.24 2.06
C ASN A 82 -11.71 -20.08 3.05
N SER A 83 -11.21 -18.94 2.58
CA SER A 83 -11.13 -17.72 3.39
C SER A 83 -12.52 -17.26 3.82
N THR A 84 -12.67 -16.91 5.10
CA THR A 84 -13.90 -16.39 5.69
C THR A 84 -13.69 -15.00 6.27
N ILE A 85 -14.58 -14.07 5.95
CA ILE A 85 -14.51 -12.65 6.33
C ILE A 85 -15.49 -12.36 7.48
N ASP A 86 -15.00 -11.74 8.55
CA ASP A 86 -15.79 -11.17 9.62
C ASP A 86 -15.60 -9.65 9.61
N THR A 87 -16.56 -8.94 9.00
CA THR A 87 -16.48 -7.48 8.87
C THR A 87 -16.77 -6.73 10.17
N SER A 88 -17.36 -7.38 11.17
CA SER A 88 -17.65 -6.76 12.47
C SER A 88 -16.42 -6.75 13.37
N ASN A 89 -15.63 -7.83 13.32
CA ASN A 89 -14.37 -7.94 14.06
C ASN A 89 -13.14 -7.55 13.23
N HIS A 90 -13.32 -7.18 11.97
CA HIS A 90 -12.25 -6.84 11.02
C HIS A 90 -11.22 -7.96 10.84
N ILE A 91 -11.70 -9.18 10.59
CA ILE A 91 -10.86 -10.38 10.45
C ILE A 91 -11.13 -11.07 9.11
N VAL A 92 -10.08 -11.48 8.41
CA VAL A 92 -10.13 -12.52 7.38
C VAL A 92 -9.43 -13.75 7.93
N SER A 93 -10.05 -14.91 7.81
CA SER A 93 -9.54 -16.16 8.41
C SER A 93 -9.51 -17.29 7.41
N VAL A 94 -8.56 -18.21 7.55
CA VAL A 94 -8.44 -19.39 6.69
C VAL A 94 -7.95 -20.58 7.49
N THR A 95 -8.37 -21.79 7.10
CA THR A 95 -7.80 -23.03 7.64
C THR A 95 -6.74 -23.57 6.69
N THR A 96 -5.58 -23.96 7.23
CA THR A 96 -4.48 -24.57 6.48
C THR A 96 -3.96 -25.81 7.20
N THR A 97 -3.36 -26.73 6.45
CA THR A 97 -2.68 -27.94 6.97
C THR A 97 -1.17 -27.84 6.93
N HIS A 98 -0.63 -26.69 6.50
CA HIS A 98 0.81 -26.50 6.43
C HIS A 98 1.26 -25.08 6.74
N PHE A 99 2.55 -24.91 7.00
CA PHE A 99 3.20 -23.60 7.08
C PHE A 99 3.94 -23.24 5.80
N THR A 100 3.96 -21.94 5.53
CA THR A 100 4.69 -21.25 4.46
C THR A 100 4.51 -19.73 4.64
N SER A 101 4.71 -18.93 3.60
CA SER A 101 4.37 -17.52 3.58
C SER A 101 2.89 -17.28 3.29
N TYR A 102 2.25 -16.42 4.07
CA TYR A 102 0.85 -16.01 3.91
C TYR A 102 0.73 -14.49 3.72
N SER A 103 -0.29 -14.08 3.00
CA SER A 103 -0.59 -12.69 2.68
C SER A 103 -2.10 -12.44 2.64
N LEU A 104 -2.54 -11.24 3.02
CA LEU A 104 -3.89 -10.77 2.73
C LEU A 104 -3.89 -10.09 1.37
N VAL A 105 -4.74 -10.59 0.46
CA VAL A 105 -4.86 -10.10 -0.92
C VAL A 105 -6.29 -9.72 -1.26
N THR A 106 -6.47 -8.94 -2.32
CA THR A 106 -7.79 -8.61 -2.89
C THR A 106 -7.88 -8.96 -4.36
N SER A 107 -9.09 -9.28 -4.84
CA SER A 107 -9.33 -9.57 -6.25
C SER A 107 -9.57 -8.31 -7.10
N ILE A 108 -9.99 -7.20 -6.48
CA ILE A 108 -10.30 -5.95 -7.18
C ILE A 108 -9.94 -4.75 -6.33
N PHE A 109 -9.32 -3.75 -6.94
CA PHE A 109 -8.93 -2.53 -6.24
C PHE A 109 -8.85 -1.33 -7.17
N LEU A 110 -8.96 -0.14 -6.60
CA LEU A 110 -8.78 1.14 -7.23
C LEU A 110 -7.36 1.63 -6.93
N ALA A 111 -6.57 1.94 -7.96
CA ALA A 111 -5.18 2.39 -7.79
C ALA A 111 -4.76 3.45 -8.81
N PRO A 112 -3.80 4.33 -8.46
CA PRO A 112 -3.21 5.27 -9.40
C PRO A 112 -2.31 4.59 -10.43
N VAL A 113 -2.28 5.15 -11.65
CA VAL A 113 -1.45 4.66 -12.77
C VAL A 113 -0.62 5.81 -13.37
N PRO A 114 0.69 5.63 -13.63
CA PRO A 114 1.50 4.44 -13.34
C PRO A 114 1.92 4.41 -11.86
N GLY A 115 1.81 3.27 -11.19
CA GLY A 115 2.23 3.18 -9.79
C GLY A 115 1.72 1.94 -9.10
N GLY A 116 0.41 1.67 -9.18
CA GLY A 116 -0.23 0.43 -8.68
C GLY A 116 -0.06 0.13 -7.19
N ASP A 117 0.77 0.91 -6.47
CA ASP A 117 0.82 0.87 -5.02
C ASP A 117 -0.57 1.23 -4.49
N LEU A 118 -0.92 0.75 -3.30
CA LEU A 118 -2.16 1.08 -2.58
C LEU A 118 -1.84 1.87 -1.31
N LYS A 119 -0.56 2.17 -1.06
CA LYS A 119 -0.10 2.77 0.19
C LYS A 119 0.48 4.15 -0.06
N ASN A 120 0.00 5.12 0.72
CA ASN A 120 0.60 6.45 0.91
C ASN A 120 0.80 7.28 -0.35
N HIS A 121 -0.18 7.31 -1.26
CA HIS A 121 -0.12 8.23 -2.40
C HIS A 121 -0.27 9.69 -1.96
N GLN A 122 0.52 10.52 -2.60
CA GLN A 122 0.42 11.97 -2.52
C GLN A 122 0.28 12.53 -3.93
N LEU A 123 -0.54 13.57 -4.08
CA LEU A 123 -0.66 14.30 -5.33
C LEU A 123 -0.60 15.80 -5.06
N MET A 124 0.24 16.50 -5.82
CA MET A 124 0.35 17.95 -5.67
C MET A 124 -0.91 18.65 -6.18
N VAL A 125 -1.20 19.82 -5.61
CA VAL A 125 -2.24 20.74 -6.11
C VAL A 125 -2.11 21.00 -7.61
N ASN A 126 -3.25 21.13 -8.31
CA ASN A 126 -3.34 21.29 -9.77
C ASN A 126 -2.72 20.17 -10.64
N LYS A 127 -2.26 19.06 -10.05
CA LYS A 127 -1.82 17.91 -10.84
C LYS A 127 -2.98 16.98 -11.16
N THR A 128 -2.90 16.38 -12.33
CA THR A 128 -3.81 15.33 -12.76
C THR A 128 -3.07 14.01 -12.68
N ASN A 129 -3.73 12.99 -12.15
CA ASN A 129 -3.26 11.62 -12.22
C ASN A 129 -4.43 10.69 -12.59
N ASN A 130 -4.11 9.58 -13.24
CA ASN A 130 -5.10 8.60 -13.67
C ASN A 130 -5.27 7.53 -12.60
N TRP A 131 -6.51 7.08 -12.41
CA TRP A 131 -6.86 5.95 -11.57
C TRP A 131 -7.58 4.89 -12.39
N ASP A 132 -7.20 3.64 -12.19
CA ASP A 132 -7.80 2.48 -12.81
C ASP A 132 -8.40 1.56 -11.75
N ILE A 133 -9.53 0.93 -12.08
CA ILE A 133 -9.97 -0.28 -11.41
C ILE A 133 -9.14 -1.44 -11.94
N MET A 134 -8.33 -2.02 -11.07
CA MET A 134 -7.48 -3.17 -11.35
C MET A 134 -8.12 -4.44 -10.80
N TYR A 135 -7.88 -5.55 -11.49
CA TYR A 135 -8.38 -6.87 -11.11
C TYR A 135 -7.24 -7.89 -11.10
N ILE A 136 -7.18 -8.72 -10.06
CA ILE A 136 -6.29 -9.89 -10.00
C ILE A 136 -7.01 -11.03 -10.69
N GLN A 137 -6.52 -11.45 -11.86
CA GLN A 137 -7.18 -12.53 -12.57
C GLN A 137 -6.93 -13.86 -11.86
N ALA A 138 -8.01 -14.54 -11.50
CA ALA A 138 -8.02 -15.99 -11.49
C ALA A 138 -7.65 -16.45 -12.91
N SER A 139 -6.80 -17.46 -13.07
CA SER A 139 -6.78 -18.18 -14.33
C SER A 139 -8.15 -18.83 -14.57
N ASP A 140 -9.00 -18.11 -15.32
CA ASP A 140 -10.33 -18.44 -15.88
C ASP A 140 -11.51 -18.71 -14.91
N PRO A 141 -12.35 -17.70 -14.60
CA PRO A 141 -13.64 -17.88 -13.92
C PRO A 141 -14.74 -18.52 -14.82
N HIS A 142 -14.46 -18.78 -16.10
CA HIS A 142 -15.35 -19.45 -17.06
C HIS A 142 -14.84 -20.82 -17.53
N ALA A 143 -13.74 -21.34 -16.98
CA ALA A 143 -13.31 -22.71 -17.22
C ALA A 143 -14.22 -23.69 -16.47
N SER A 144 -15.40 -23.98 -17.04
CA SER A 144 -16.27 -25.09 -16.63
C SER A 144 -15.66 -26.47 -16.94
N SER A 145 -14.33 -26.58 -17.04
CA SER A 145 -13.63 -27.80 -17.47
C SER A 145 -12.24 -28.01 -16.86
N SER A 146 -11.82 -27.25 -15.84
CA SER A 146 -10.72 -27.73 -14.99
C SER A 146 -11.31 -28.53 -13.82
N PRO A 147 -10.88 -29.78 -13.59
CA PRO A 147 -11.55 -30.67 -12.66
C PRO A 147 -11.46 -30.13 -11.22
N ALA A 148 -12.59 -30.19 -10.52
CA ALA A 148 -12.68 -30.04 -9.08
C ALA A 148 -11.54 -30.75 -8.36
N SER A 149 -10.58 -30.00 -7.79
CA SER A 149 -9.57 -30.52 -6.84
C SER A 149 -8.70 -29.44 -6.17
N GLY A 150 -9.25 -28.30 -5.72
CA GLY A 150 -8.46 -27.43 -4.85
C GLY A 150 -9.24 -26.25 -4.28
N ASP A 151 -9.11 -26.03 -2.97
CA ASP A 151 -9.61 -24.85 -2.24
C ASP A 151 -8.79 -23.58 -2.55
N GLU A 152 -8.20 -23.48 -3.74
CA GLU A 152 -7.12 -22.53 -4.06
C GLU A 152 -7.28 -21.93 -5.48
N GLU A 153 -6.65 -20.78 -5.72
CA GLU A 153 -6.70 -20.04 -6.97
C GLU A 153 -5.34 -19.38 -7.29
N LEU A 154 -4.84 -19.54 -8.52
CA LEU A 154 -3.61 -18.88 -8.95
C LEU A 154 -3.81 -17.37 -9.05
N LEU A 155 -2.96 -16.58 -8.38
CA LEU A 155 -2.98 -15.12 -8.48
C LEU A 155 -2.07 -14.64 -9.61
N THR A 156 -2.60 -13.86 -10.54
CA THR A 156 -1.83 -13.22 -11.61
C THR A 156 -1.49 -11.77 -11.28
N ALA A 157 -0.63 -11.15 -12.10
CA ALA A 157 -0.45 -9.71 -12.04
C ALA A 157 -1.79 -8.96 -12.23
N PRO A 158 -1.96 -7.79 -11.58
CA PRO A 158 -3.14 -6.95 -11.78
C PRO A 158 -3.32 -6.52 -13.24
N ALA A 159 -4.56 -6.54 -13.73
CA ALA A 159 -4.91 -6.12 -15.09
C ALA A 159 -6.33 -5.51 -15.13
N PRO A 160 -6.65 -4.64 -16.10
CA PRO A 160 -7.93 -3.93 -16.18
C PRO A 160 -9.10 -4.78 -16.73
N LEU A 161 -9.01 -6.12 -16.67
CA LEU A 161 -9.84 -7.00 -17.50
C LEU A 161 -11.33 -7.02 -17.14
N LEU A 162 -11.72 -6.72 -15.90
CA LEU A 162 -13.10 -6.60 -15.41
C LEU A 162 -13.12 -5.72 -14.14
N PRO A 163 -14.22 -5.02 -13.78
CA PRO A 163 -15.51 -4.84 -14.48
C PRO A 163 -15.38 -4.11 -15.82
N THR A 164 -16.50 -3.87 -16.53
CA THR A 164 -16.52 -3.02 -17.74
C THR A 164 -17.13 -1.64 -17.44
N ALA A 165 -17.06 -0.71 -18.40
CA ALA A 165 -17.67 0.62 -18.27
C ALA A 165 -19.18 0.57 -17.93
N ASP A 166 -19.92 -0.43 -18.44
CA ASP A 166 -21.36 -0.59 -18.19
C ASP A 166 -21.67 -0.96 -16.73
N ASN A 167 -20.69 -1.55 -16.04
CA ASN A 167 -20.78 -1.86 -14.63
C ASN A 167 -20.43 -0.67 -13.74
N ILE A 168 -20.06 0.50 -14.28
CA ILE A 168 -19.69 1.65 -13.45
C ILE A 168 -20.92 2.53 -13.22
N ASP A 169 -21.24 2.76 -11.94
CA ASP A 169 -22.37 3.59 -11.49
C ASP A 169 -21.97 4.98 -11.02
N GLY A 170 -20.74 5.39 -11.35
CA GLY A 170 -20.24 6.74 -11.18
C GLY A 170 -19.06 6.85 -10.20
N TRP A 171 -18.40 7.99 -10.32
CA TRP A 171 -17.23 8.36 -9.55
C TRP A 171 -17.56 9.53 -8.62
N SER A 172 -16.92 9.56 -7.44
CA SER A 172 -17.05 10.65 -6.47
C SER A 172 -15.71 11.01 -5.85
N VAL A 173 -15.58 12.26 -5.43
CA VAL A 173 -14.47 12.76 -4.61
C VAL A 173 -15.06 13.28 -3.30
N ASP A 174 -14.65 12.72 -2.17
CA ASP A 174 -15.22 12.98 -0.83
C ASP A 174 -16.76 12.96 -0.82
N GLY A 175 -17.33 11.95 -1.50
CA GLY A 175 -18.77 11.76 -1.62
C GLY A 175 -19.48 12.70 -2.61
N VAL A 176 -18.78 13.67 -3.23
CA VAL A 176 -19.34 14.57 -4.23
C VAL A 176 -19.21 13.95 -5.62
N THR A 177 -20.32 13.74 -6.33
CA THR A 177 -20.32 13.20 -7.69
C THR A 177 -19.43 14.04 -8.62
N ASN A 178 -18.48 13.38 -9.28
CA ASN A 178 -17.44 13.99 -10.09
C ASN A 178 -16.52 15.01 -9.39
N GLY A 179 -16.64 15.16 -8.07
CA GLY A 179 -15.86 16.09 -7.26
C GLY A 179 -16.24 17.56 -7.45
N ASN A 180 -15.39 18.45 -6.95
CA ASN A 180 -15.56 19.90 -6.98
C ASN A 180 -14.20 20.63 -6.86
N SER A 181 -14.21 21.96 -6.83
CA SER A 181 -12.97 22.75 -6.72
C SER A 181 -12.30 22.70 -5.34
N VAL A 182 -12.96 22.15 -4.32
CA VAL A 182 -12.44 22.03 -2.95
C VAL A 182 -11.61 20.77 -2.81
N TYR A 183 -12.16 19.62 -3.23
CA TYR A 183 -11.52 18.32 -3.06
C TYR A 183 -10.83 17.83 -4.32
N GLY A 184 -11.05 18.46 -5.47
CA GLY A 184 -10.59 17.97 -6.77
C GLY A 184 -11.74 17.42 -7.60
N THR A 185 -11.52 17.25 -8.91
CA THR A 185 -12.54 16.83 -9.87
C THR A 185 -12.09 15.59 -10.63
N VAL A 186 -13.03 14.74 -11.02
CA VAL A 186 -12.76 13.59 -11.89
C VAL A 186 -13.41 13.73 -13.25
N ILE A 187 -12.71 13.24 -14.28
CA ILE A 187 -13.27 13.00 -15.61
C ILE A 187 -13.32 11.47 -15.78
N PRO A 188 -14.51 10.85 -15.66
CA PRO A 188 -14.67 9.41 -15.83
C PRO A 188 -14.37 8.93 -17.25
N ASN A 189 -13.83 7.73 -17.37
CA ASN A 189 -13.62 7.00 -18.62
C ASN A 189 -13.86 5.49 -18.41
N GLY A 190 -15.11 5.13 -18.12
CA GLY A 190 -15.47 3.74 -17.81
C GLY A 190 -14.83 3.28 -16.50
N THR A 191 -14.00 2.24 -16.57
CA THR A 191 -13.28 1.67 -15.42
C THR A 191 -12.06 2.48 -14.97
N SER A 192 -11.81 3.61 -15.60
CA SER A 192 -10.78 4.56 -15.18
C SER A 192 -11.34 5.96 -14.99
N CYS A 193 -10.57 6.83 -14.35
CA CYS A 193 -10.84 8.25 -14.34
C CYS A 193 -9.54 9.08 -14.31
N ASN A 194 -9.62 10.30 -14.83
CA ASN A 194 -8.58 11.31 -14.62
C ASN A 194 -9.00 12.18 -13.44
N TYR A 195 -8.33 12.03 -12.31
CA TYR A 195 -8.51 12.90 -11.15
C TYR A 195 -7.59 14.11 -11.27
N THR A 196 -8.12 15.31 -11.07
CA THR A 196 -7.35 16.57 -11.00
C THR A 196 -7.47 17.16 -9.61
N ALA A 197 -6.32 17.29 -8.93
CA ALA A 197 -6.22 17.87 -7.61
C ALA A 197 -6.67 19.34 -7.59
N PRO A 198 -7.27 19.80 -6.48
CA PRO A 198 -7.73 21.19 -6.35
C PRO A 198 -6.56 22.17 -6.39
N ALA A 199 -6.88 23.46 -6.55
CA ALA A 199 -5.85 24.51 -6.64
C ALA A 199 -5.13 24.80 -5.32
N GLN A 200 -5.68 24.36 -4.19
CA GLN A 200 -5.17 24.51 -2.83
C GLN A 200 -5.36 23.20 -2.08
N VAL A 201 -4.49 22.93 -1.11
CA VAL A 201 -4.68 21.78 -0.20
C VAL A 201 -6.01 21.95 0.54
N PRO A 202 -6.93 20.96 0.54
CA PRO A 202 -8.18 21.06 1.28
C PRO A 202 -7.91 21.30 2.78
N SER A 203 -8.50 22.36 3.33
CA SER A 203 -8.38 22.68 4.77
C SER A 203 -9.10 21.68 5.68
N THR A 204 -10.03 20.92 5.11
CA THR A 204 -10.77 19.80 5.72
C THR A 204 -10.87 18.72 4.65
N GLY A 205 -10.94 17.43 5.02
CA GLY A 205 -11.02 16.35 4.01
C GLY A 205 -9.71 16.14 3.26
N ASN A 206 -8.57 16.22 3.97
CA ASN A 206 -7.28 15.77 3.47
C ASN A 206 -6.74 14.75 4.50
N PRO A 207 -6.56 13.46 4.17
CA PRO A 207 -6.64 12.85 2.84
C PRO A 207 -8.01 12.97 2.16
N VAL A 208 -7.99 13.10 0.83
CA VAL A 208 -9.17 13.11 -0.05
C VAL A 208 -9.53 11.66 -0.39
N ASP A 209 -10.81 11.31 -0.38
CA ASP A 209 -11.32 10.01 -0.81
C ASP A 209 -11.80 10.03 -2.27
N LEU A 210 -11.14 9.27 -3.15
CA LEU A 210 -11.64 8.97 -4.48
C LEU A 210 -12.38 7.64 -4.46
N SER A 211 -13.62 7.65 -4.92
CA SER A 211 -14.45 6.46 -4.88
C SER A 211 -15.17 6.19 -6.18
N VAL A 212 -15.38 4.90 -6.45
CA VAL A 212 -16.14 4.40 -7.59
C VAL A 212 -17.16 3.39 -7.14
N LYS A 213 -18.37 3.47 -7.71
CA LYS A 213 -19.42 2.47 -7.52
C LYS A 213 -19.44 1.53 -8.71
N ILE A 214 -19.38 0.24 -8.43
CA ILE A 214 -19.55 -0.86 -9.37
C ILE A 214 -20.95 -1.43 -9.14
N LYS A 215 -21.68 -1.72 -10.21
CA LYS A 215 -23.02 -2.30 -10.21
C LYS A 215 -23.13 -3.49 -11.15
N ASN A 216 -24.12 -4.33 -10.87
CA ASN A 216 -24.46 -5.48 -11.73
C ASN A 216 -23.25 -6.39 -12.04
N PHE A 217 -22.27 -6.48 -11.12
CA PHE A 217 -21.10 -7.32 -11.28
C PHE A 217 -21.03 -8.31 -10.11
N PRO A 218 -21.16 -9.62 -10.37
CA PRO A 218 -21.30 -10.60 -9.31
C PRO A 218 -19.96 -10.83 -8.59
N PHE A 219 -19.98 -10.69 -7.28
CA PHE A 219 -18.91 -11.08 -6.36
C PHE A 219 -19.43 -12.14 -5.40
N THR A 220 -18.56 -13.04 -4.96
CA THR A 220 -18.89 -14.07 -3.97
C THR A 220 -17.88 -14.02 -2.83
N ALA A 221 -18.39 -14.04 -1.61
CA ALA A 221 -17.59 -14.04 -0.38
C ALA A 221 -18.13 -15.07 0.61
N HIS A 222 -17.24 -15.67 1.40
CA HIS A 222 -17.66 -16.39 2.60
C HIS A 222 -17.59 -15.44 3.79
N VAL A 223 -18.73 -15.18 4.41
CA VAL A 223 -18.85 -14.21 5.51
C VAL A 223 -19.20 -14.94 6.78
N ASN A 224 -18.47 -14.67 7.86
CA ASN A 224 -18.85 -15.07 9.22
C ASN A 224 -19.72 -13.98 9.84
N THR A 225 -20.89 -14.35 10.32
CA THR A 225 -21.75 -13.47 11.11
C THR A 225 -22.16 -14.21 12.37
N ASN A 226 -21.74 -13.71 13.54
CA ASN A 226 -22.03 -14.31 14.84
C ASN A 226 -21.66 -15.81 14.92
N GLY A 227 -20.51 -16.19 14.34
CA GLY A 227 -20.01 -17.57 14.36
C GLY A 227 -20.57 -18.47 13.25
N VAL A 228 -21.48 -17.98 12.40
CA VAL A 228 -22.02 -18.73 11.27
C VAL A 228 -21.38 -18.26 9.98
N THR A 229 -20.70 -19.16 9.27
CA THR A 229 -20.16 -18.90 7.93
C THR A 229 -21.22 -19.15 6.86
N SER A 230 -21.42 -18.18 5.97
CA SER A 230 -22.34 -18.28 4.83
C SER A 230 -21.67 -17.77 3.56
N THR A 231 -22.02 -18.36 2.42
CA THR A 231 -21.64 -17.82 1.11
C THR A 231 -22.63 -16.72 0.72
N VAL A 232 -22.14 -15.52 0.46
CA VAL A 232 -22.93 -14.36 0.04
C VAL A 232 -22.52 -13.99 -1.37
N THR A 233 -23.51 -13.78 -2.24
CA THR A 233 -23.32 -13.17 -3.56
C THR A 233 -23.91 -11.77 -3.56
N PHE A 234 -23.12 -10.79 -3.97
CA PHE A 234 -23.53 -9.41 -4.11
C PHE A 234 -23.13 -8.88 -5.49
N HIS A 235 -23.83 -7.84 -5.96
CA HIS A 235 -23.68 -7.35 -7.34
C HIS A 235 -23.18 -5.90 -7.40
N ASP A 236 -23.18 -5.22 -6.26
CA ASP A 236 -22.80 -3.82 -6.14
C ASP A 236 -21.65 -3.72 -5.14
N LEU A 237 -20.63 -2.96 -5.51
CA LEU A 237 -19.42 -2.77 -4.71
C LEU A 237 -18.98 -1.31 -4.81
N ARG A 238 -18.50 -0.76 -3.70
CA ARG A 238 -17.83 0.55 -3.68
C ARG A 238 -16.36 0.33 -3.34
N LEU A 239 -15.48 0.99 -4.09
CA LEU A 239 -14.05 1.05 -3.82
C LEU A 239 -13.72 2.49 -3.43
N ASP A 240 -12.93 2.67 -2.39
CA ASP A 240 -12.58 3.95 -1.77
C ASP A 240 -11.06 4.03 -1.61
N ASP A 241 -10.39 4.87 -2.40
CA ASP A 241 -8.95 5.13 -2.31
C ASP A 241 -8.70 6.55 -1.77
N ALA A 242 -8.21 6.62 -0.53
CA ALA A 242 -7.85 7.88 0.10
C ALA A 242 -6.39 8.27 -0.22
N PHE A 243 -6.12 9.50 -0.63
CA PHE A 243 -4.74 9.96 -0.86
C PHE A 243 -4.56 11.41 -0.44
N THR A 244 -3.31 11.79 -0.18
CA THR A 244 -3.00 13.10 0.40
C THR A 244 -2.78 14.13 -0.70
N ILE A 245 -3.48 15.26 -0.64
CA ILE A 245 -3.13 16.42 -1.46
C ILE A 245 -2.05 17.22 -0.76
N ILE A 246 -0.96 17.51 -1.46
CA ILE A 246 0.19 18.27 -0.94
C ILE A 246 0.37 19.57 -1.71
N SER A 247 0.95 20.58 -1.06
CA SER A 247 1.33 21.84 -1.70
C SER A 247 2.43 21.61 -2.75
N ASN A 248 2.59 22.57 -3.66
CA ASN A 248 3.77 22.62 -4.54
C ASN A 248 5.06 22.94 -3.77
N ASP A 249 4.92 23.49 -2.55
CA ASP A 249 6.03 23.76 -1.65
C ASP A 249 6.31 22.49 -0.84
N LEU A 250 7.26 21.68 -1.31
CA LEU A 250 7.75 20.52 -0.56
C LEU A 250 8.83 20.97 0.42
N THR A 251 8.64 20.65 1.71
CA THR A 251 9.68 20.82 2.74
C THR A 251 10.18 19.44 3.14
N TYR A 252 11.49 19.24 3.12
CA TYR A 252 12.14 17.99 3.52
C TYR A 252 12.96 18.22 4.79
N ASP A 253 12.76 17.38 5.80
CA ASP A 253 13.67 17.31 6.94
C ASP A 253 14.90 16.50 6.54
N VAL A 254 16.05 17.16 6.51
CA VAL A 254 17.33 16.51 6.24
C VAL A 254 18.03 16.24 7.55
N SER A 255 18.10 14.96 7.95
CA SER A 255 18.85 14.54 9.14
C SER A 255 20.20 13.97 8.73
N ILE A 256 21.29 14.63 9.14
CA ILE A 256 22.66 14.17 8.92
C ILE A 256 23.13 13.46 10.18
N ASN A 257 23.30 12.14 10.11
CA ASN A 257 23.86 11.35 11.20
C ASN A 257 25.38 11.27 11.06
N TYR A 258 26.11 11.82 12.04
CA TYR A 258 27.56 11.79 12.10
C TYR A 258 28.03 10.93 13.28
N ASN A 259 28.91 9.97 13.02
CA ASN A 259 29.56 9.16 14.05
C ASN A 259 31.01 9.65 14.24
N ASN A 260 31.28 10.36 15.32
CA ASN A 260 32.66 10.55 15.79
C ASN A 260 32.92 9.67 17.02
N THR A 261 34.11 9.07 17.07
CA THR A 261 34.58 8.32 18.24
C THR A 261 35.48 9.15 19.16
N LEU A 262 35.70 10.44 18.85
CA LEU A 262 36.49 11.34 19.68
C LEU A 262 35.58 12.29 20.46
N VAL A 263 35.30 11.93 21.71
CA VAL A 263 34.80 12.86 22.73
C VAL A 263 36.01 13.62 23.26
N ASP A 264 36.29 14.81 22.74
CA ASP A 264 37.20 15.72 23.41
C ASP A 264 36.40 16.79 24.16
N GLY A 265 35.98 16.42 25.37
CA GLY A 265 36.00 17.26 26.58
C GLY A 265 35.35 18.66 26.63
N GLY A 266 34.69 19.16 25.59
CA GLY A 266 34.15 20.52 25.56
C GLY A 266 32.73 20.59 25.03
N ALA A 267 31.90 21.45 25.62
CA ALA A 267 30.53 21.69 25.21
C ALA A 267 30.50 22.35 23.81
N GLY A 268 30.37 21.54 22.76
CA GLY A 268 30.14 22.01 21.40
C GLY A 268 30.79 21.12 20.34
N PHE A 269 30.02 20.77 19.31
CA PHE A 269 30.52 20.13 18.10
C PHE A 269 31.35 21.15 17.29
N VAL A 270 32.56 20.79 16.86
CA VAL A 270 33.40 21.64 15.98
C VAL A 270 33.81 20.81 14.77
N PHE A 271 33.44 21.25 13.57
CA PHE A 271 33.96 20.70 12.31
C PHE A 271 35.42 21.14 12.14
N GLY A 272 36.33 20.21 11.91
CA GLY A 272 37.73 20.48 11.59
C GLY A 272 37.90 20.88 10.11
N ALA A 273 39.02 21.53 9.79
CA ALA A 273 39.34 22.01 8.43
C ALA A 273 39.50 20.88 7.38
N THR A 274 39.49 19.62 7.81
CA THR A 274 39.57 18.43 6.94
C THR A 274 38.24 17.69 6.83
N ASP A 275 37.22 18.09 7.58
CA ASP A 275 35.92 17.41 7.58
C ASP A 275 35.10 17.88 6.37
N ASN A 276 34.52 16.92 5.66
CA ASN A 276 33.58 17.19 4.57
C ASN A 276 32.28 16.45 4.89
N ALA A 277 31.14 17.10 4.66
CA ALA A 277 29.83 16.48 4.71
C ALA A 277 29.17 16.66 3.34
N ASP A 278 28.85 15.55 2.69
CA ASP A 278 28.12 15.54 1.44
C ASP A 278 26.64 15.29 1.72
N LEU A 279 25.79 16.25 1.38
CA LEU A 279 24.34 16.08 1.35
C LEU A 279 23.89 15.93 -0.10
N THR A 280 23.33 14.78 -0.43
CA THR A 280 22.66 14.56 -1.71
C THR A 280 21.16 14.44 -1.47
N VAL A 281 20.39 15.42 -1.96
CA VAL A 281 18.92 15.34 -2.00
C VAL A 281 18.55 15.01 -3.44
N GLU A 282 18.15 13.78 -3.69
CA GLU A 282 17.62 13.38 -4.99
C GLU A 282 16.10 13.64 -4.97
N VAL A 283 15.66 14.66 -5.73
CA VAL A 283 14.23 14.90 -5.94
C VAL A 283 13.86 14.40 -7.32
N LYS A 284 13.05 13.33 -7.32
CA LYS A 284 12.44 12.80 -8.53
C LYS A 284 11.19 13.63 -8.82
N ASP A 285 11.04 13.99 -10.09
CA ASP A 285 9.93 14.78 -10.67
C ASP A 285 9.99 16.30 -10.46
N GLY A 286 10.57 17.01 -11.46
CA GLY A 286 10.18 18.34 -11.94
C GLY A 286 9.90 19.48 -10.94
N THR A 287 10.23 19.30 -9.67
CA THR A 287 9.84 20.16 -8.56
C THR A 287 11.03 21.04 -8.21
N ASN A 288 10.81 22.35 -8.14
CA ASN A 288 11.82 23.28 -7.64
C ASN A 288 11.96 23.07 -6.13
N VAL A 289 13.10 22.58 -5.70
CA VAL A 289 13.39 22.35 -4.28
C VAL A 289 14.29 23.47 -3.79
N THR A 290 13.84 24.19 -2.76
CA THR A 290 14.66 25.20 -2.11
C THR A 290 15.30 24.59 -0.86
N VAL A 291 16.60 24.33 -0.91
CA VAL A 291 17.36 23.94 0.28
C VAL A 291 17.80 25.20 0.99
N THR A 292 17.20 25.51 2.15
CA THR A 292 17.59 26.64 2.99
C THR A 292 18.45 26.12 4.14
N VAL A 293 19.72 26.57 4.19
CA VAL A 293 20.61 26.31 5.32
C VAL A 293 20.55 27.53 6.23
N ASN A 294 19.92 27.42 7.39
CA ASN A 294 19.91 28.48 8.40
C ASN A 294 21.23 28.44 9.18
N SER A 295 22.28 29.08 8.64
CA SER A 295 23.48 29.41 9.41
C SER A 295 23.34 30.83 10.00
N ASN A 296 23.82 31.04 11.23
CA ASN A 296 23.91 32.37 11.84
C ASN A 296 25.08 33.19 11.26
N GLY A 297 25.16 33.28 9.94
CA GLY A 297 26.16 34.03 9.20
C GLY A 297 25.67 34.32 7.78
N THR A 298 26.03 35.48 7.23
CA THR A 298 25.61 35.90 5.89
C THR A 298 26.24 35.03 4.81
N THR A 299 25.61 33.90 4.49
CA THR A 299 25.89 33.17 3.25
C THR A 299 24.72 33.34 2.29
N SER A 300 24.94 34.14 1.26
CA SER A 300 24.04 34.25 0.11
C SER A 300 24.29 33.07 -0.81
N VAL A 301 23.32 32.17 -0.95
CA VAL A 301 23.35 31.13 -1.98
C VAL A 301 22.86 31.74 -3.28
N VAL A 302 23.70 31.71 -4.32
CA VAL A 302 23.26 31.90 -5.71
C VAL A 302 23.36 30.53 -6.37
N PRO A 303 22.24 29.93 -6.86
CA PRO A 303 22.27 28.61 -7.47
C PRO A 303 23.22 28.60 -8.66
N ALA A 304 24.25 27.75 -8.63
CA ALA A 304 25.09 27.49 -9.78
C ALA A 304 24.39 26.46 -10.67
N PHE A 305 23.59 26.99 -11.61
CA PHE A 305 23.04 26.29 -12.78
C PHE A 305 21.88 25.31 -12.53
N GLN A 306 20.73 25.58 -13.17
CA GLN A 306 19.63 24.63 -13.36
C GLN A 306 19.90 23.82 -14.63
N GLY A 307 20.05 22.51 -14.47
CA GLY A 307 20.02 21.55 -15.56
C GLY A 307 19.13 20.37 -15.18
N ASP A 308 18.35 19.88 -16.14
CA ASP A 308 17.43 18.78 -15.95
C ASP A 308 18.16 17.56 -15.36
N ASN A 309 17.63 17.05 -14.24
CA ASN A 309 18.01 15.80 -13.59
C ASN A 309 19.33 15.74 -12.80
N ASN A 310 19.74 16.78 -12.06
CA ASN A 310 20.48 16.66 -10.79
C ASN A 310 20.90 18.05 -10.28
N CYS A 311 20.36 18.49 -9.14
CA CYS A 311 20.94 19.65 -8.43
C CYS A 311 22.12 19.17 -7.58
N LYS A 312 23.35 19.43 -8.06
CA LYS A 312 24.56 19.21 -7.26
C LYS A 312 25.05 20.56 -6.75
N SER A 313 24.86 20.81 -5.45
CA SER A 313 25.39 22.01 -4.79
C SER A 313 26.61 21.61 -3.96
N THR A 314 27.78 22.11 -4.33
CA THR A 314 29.02 21.86 -3.57
C THR A 314 29.20 22.99 -2.56
N TRP A 315 29.22 22.66 -1.26
CA TRP A 315 29.53 23.61 -0.20
C TRP A 315 31.03 23.61 0.09
N THR A 316 31.64 24.78 0.16
CA THR A 316 32.98 25.00 0.70
C THR A 316 32.91 26.15 1.70
N GLY A 317 32.71 25.81 2.97
CA GLY A 317 32.74 26.77 4.07
C GLY A 317 34.06 26.62 4.82
N ILE A 318 34.81 27.72 4.96
CA ILE A 318 36.04 27.75 5.76
C ILE A 318 35.65 28.20 7.17
N GLY A 319 35.66 27.26 8.11
CA GLY A 319 35.65 27.49 9.55
C GLY A 319 34.50 28.34 10.07
N GLU A 320 33.38 27.72 10.44
CA GLU A 320 32.43 28.32 11.38
C GLU A 320 31.58 27.26 12.09
N VAL A 321 31.19 27.59 13.32
CA VAL A 321 30.47 26.72 14.26
C VAL A 321 29.01 26.59 13.83
N MET A 322 28.56 25.37 13.53
CA MET A 322 27.13 25.07 13.48
C MET A 322 26.60 24.95 14.91
N ASN A 323 25.83 25.92 15.36
CA ASN A 323 24.92 25.72 16.48
C ASN A 323 23.57 25.31 15.92
N ILE A 324 23.11 24.13 16.34
CA ILE A 324 21.83 23.51 15.99
C ILE A 324 20.72 24.16 16.82
#